data_AF-A0AAN9GKJ1-F1
#
_entry.id   AF-A0AAN9GKJ1-F1
#
_cell.length_a   1.000
_cell.length_b   1.000
_cell.length_c   1.000
_cell.angle_alpha   90.00
_cell.angle_beta   90.00
_cell.angle_gamma   90.00
#
_symmetry.space_group_name_H-M   'P 1'
#
loop_
_entity.id
_entity.type
_entity.pdbx_description
1 polymer ?
#
loop_
_entity_poly.entity_id
_entity_poly.type
_entity_poly.pdbx_seq_one_letter_code
_entity_poly.pdbx_strand_id
1 'polypeptide(L)'
;MVHFSALFVIVFATVLLVNCDLIPTLFQEQMKECHVWTTTFYENPNFHYNNLRRQYDGCTHVMGNLVIADLSSYDIEYDLSFLRSIRYVSGHVAIYANVNPAVVPLTRLEVIRGNTSFRDDPAVHGVSDITLLIAVNNHRQVLMPKLKEVSSGNVLIDFNTSPDLCYLDTIDWSHIVREGTVHMSSNSATCPPCSRACDLAASWRGHCWGRADFRCQRPSEECNDRCSYKDPSVCCHDQCAVGCTGPSPRQCMLCKDYQLQDGSCVSHCPYEPWTNPRGQNCIPLE
;
A
#
# COMPACT_ATOMS: atom_id res chain seq x y z
N MET A 1 -8.64 36.47 -71.88
CA MET A 1 -7.42 36.71 -71.08
C MET A 1 -7.89 37.09 -69.68
N VAL A 2 -7.82 36.18 -68.70
CA VAL A 2 -6.69 36.08 -67.73
C VAL A 2 -6.69 37.36 -66.85
N HIS A 3 -6.83 37.40 -65.51
CA HIS A 3 -6.83 36.43 -64.41
C HIS A 3 -7.14 37.19 -63.07
N PHE A 4 -7.56 36.47 -62.03
CA PHE A 4 -7.35 36.69 -60.56
C PHE A 4 -7.91 37.99 -59.89
N SER A 5 -8.49 38.03 -58.68
CA SER A 5 -8.86 37.05 -57.63
C SER A 5 -9.71 37.81 -56.60
N ALA A 6 -10.81 37.22 -56.13
CA ALA A 6 -11.55 37.66 -54.96
C ALA A 6 -11.02 36.92 -53.71
N LEU A 7 -10.58 37.67 -52.70
CA LEU A 7 -10.26 37.15 -51.36
C LEU A 7 -11.56 37.13 -50.53
N PHE A 8 -12.21 35.97 -50.47
CA PHE A 8 -13.23 35.67 -49.46
C PHE A 8 -12.55 34.85 -48.36
N VAL A 9 -12.48 35.43 -47.16
CA VAL A 9 -12.02 34.73 -45.95
C VAL A 9 -13.15 33.79 -45.51
N ILE A 10 -13.00 32.50 -45.80
CA ILE A 10 -13.88 31.45 -45.28
C ILE A 10 -13.29 30.97 -43.95
N VAL A 11 -14.01 31.22 -42.86
CA VAL A 11 -13.75 30.64 -41.55
C VAL A 11 -14.11 29.15 -41.61
N PHE A 12 -13.11 28.28 -41.74
CA PHE A 12 -13.31 26.85 -41.52
C PHE A 12 -13.30 26.58 -40.00
N ALA A 13 -14.49 26.38 -39.44
CA ALA A 13 -14.63 25.72 -38.15
C ALA A 13 -14.26 24.23 -38.35
N THR A 14 -13.01 23.86 -38.10
CA THR A 14 -12.62 22.45 -37.99
C THR A 14 -13.20 21.91 -36.69
N VAL A 15 -14.37 21.28 -36.78
CA VAL A 15 -14.86 20.33 -35.79
C VAL A 15 -13.86 19.17 -35.78
N LEU A 16 -12.90 19.24 -34.87
CA LEU A 16 -12.14 18.06 -34.48
C LEU A 16 -13.13 17.14 -33.76
N LEU A 17 -13.69 16.21 -34.51
CA LEU A 17 -14.26 14.99 -33.96
C LEU A 17 -13.12 14.30 -33.20
N VAL A 18 -13.05 14.54 -31.89
CA VAL A 18 -12.29 13.70 -30.99
C VAL A 18 -13.02 12.37 -31.00
N ASN A 19 -12.56 11.45 -31.84
CA ASN A 19 -12.97 10.05 -31.73
C ASN A 19 -12.61 9.59 -30.32
N CYS A 20 -13.62 9.41 -29.46
CA CYS A 20 -13.47 8.82 -28.13
C CYS A 20 -13.00 7.36 -28.17
N ASP A 21 -12.90 6.75 -29.36
CA ASP A 21 -12.51 5.35 -29.55
C ASP A 21 -10.99 5.10 -29.51
N LEU A 22 -10.17 6.11 -29.19
CA LEU A 22 -8.71 5.99 -29.10
C LEU A 22 -8.12 6.27 -27.70
N ILE A 23 -8.94 6.30 -26.65
CA ILE A 23 -8.46 6.41 -25.25
C ILE A 23 -8.75 5.13 -24.44
N PRO A 24 -8.12 3.98 -24.75
CA PRO A 24 -7.96 2.93 -23.74
C PRO A 24 -6.50 2.67 -23.34
N THR A 25 -5.56 3.60 -23.58
CA THR A 25 -4.13 3.34 -23.29
C THR A 25 -3.44 4.35 -22.36
N LEU A 26 -4.13 5.39 -21.86
CA LEU A 26 -3.48 6.45 -21.08
C LEU A 26 -3.60 6.33 -19.54
N PHE A 27 -4.25 5.31 -18.98
CA PHE A 27 -4.41 5.18 -17.52
C PHE A 27 -4.40 3.75 -16.99
N GLN A 28 -3.62 2.85 -17.60
CA GLN A 28 -3.21 1.63 -16.92
C GLN A 28 -1.81 1.91 -16.39
N GLU A 29 -1.69 2.36 -15.13
CA GLU A 29 -0.42 2.25 -14.41
C GLU A 29 0.00 0.79 -14.57
N GLN A 30 1.02 0.54 -15.38
CA GLN A 30 1.47 -0.82 -15.67
C GLN A 30 1.88 -1.44 -14.33
N MET A 31 1.11 -2.43 -13.86
CA MET A 31 1.41 -3.14 -12.63
C MET A 31 2.76 -3.82 -12.82
N LYS A 32 3.80 -3.29 -12.17
CA LYS A 32 5.12 -3.92 -12.13
C LYS A 32 5.16 -4.83 -10.90
N GLU A 33 5.05 -6.13 -11.17
CA GLU A 33 5.18 -7.18 -10.18
C GLU A 33 6.65 -7.52 -9.91
N CYS A 34 6.99 -7.78 -8.65
CA CYS A 34 8.32 -8.24 -8.26
C CYS A 34 8.19 -9.49 -7.41
N HIS A 35 8.92 -10.54 -7.80
CA HIS A 35 9.02 -11.79 -7.07
C HIS A 35 10.27 -11.76 -6.18
N VAL A 36 10.07 -11.92 -4.88
CA VAL A 36 11.15 -11.90 -3.88
C VAL A 36 11.36 -13.31 -3.37
N TRP A 37 12.50 -13.90 -3.71
CA TRP A 37 12.75 -15.33 -3.50
C TRP A 37 13.34 -15.66 -2.13
N THR A 38 14.02 -14.71 -1.47
CA THR A 38 14.45 -14.74 -0.05
C THR A 38 15.26 -13.48 0.28
N THR A 39 15.18 -12.98 1.51
CA THR A 39 16.07 -11.93 2.01
C THR A 39 17.46 -12.52 2.20
N THR A 40 18.42 -12.12 1.36
CA THR A 40 19.83 -12.51 1.56
C THR A 40 20.53 -11.34 2.24
N PHE A 41 21.06 -11.58 3.44
CA PHE A 41 21.88 -10.61 4.15
C PHE A 41 23.31 -10.67 3.62
N TYR A 42 23.88 -9.52 3.29
CA TYR A 42 25.24 -9.42 2.79
C TYR A 42 26.12 -8.64 3.75
N GLU A 43 27.28 -9.19 4.10
CA GLU A 43 28.23 -8.55 5.02
C GLU A 43 28.67 -7.15 4.57
N ASN A 44 28.67 -6.88 3.26
CA ASN A 44 28.98 -5.54 2.74
C ASN A 44 27.72 -4.65 2.71
N PRO A 45 27.65 -3.57 3.52
CA PRO A 45 26.43 -2.77 3.65
C PRO A 45 26.01 -2.03 2.37
N ASN A 46 26.98 -1.63 1.53
CA ASN A 46 26.70 -1.01 0.23
C ASN A 46 26.10 -2.03 -0.74
N PHE A 47 26.66 -3.25 -0.78
CA PHE A 47 26.13 -4.31 -1.62
C PHE A 47 24.73 -4.73 -1.19
N HIS A 48 24.51 -4.85 0.12
CA HIS A 48 23.21 -5.14 0.72
C HIS A 48 22.15 -4.11 0.30
N TYR A 49 22.41 -2.82 0.53
CA TYR A 49 21.49 -1.75 0.12
C TYR A 49 21.23 -1.72 -1.40
N ASN A 50 22.27 -1.90 -2.22
CA ASN A 50 22.10 -1.93 -3.67
C ASN A 50 21.24 -3.11 -4.13
N ASN A 51 21.31 -4.25 -3.45
CA ASN A 51 20.46 -5.39 -3.77
C ASN A 51 19.01 -5.14 -3.34
N LEU A 52 18.80 -4.59 -2.13
CA LEU A 52 17.49 -4.14 -1.66
C LEU A 52 16.84 -3.17 -2.67
N ARG A 53 17.59 -2.17 -3.13
CA ARG A 53 17.12 -1.22 -4.16
C ARG A 53 16.77 -1.94 -5.46
N ARG A 54 17.66 -2.77 -6.00
CA ARG A 54 17.41 -3.52 -7.24
C ARG A 54 16.16 -4.40 -7.17
N GLN A 55 15.87 -4.96 -6.01
CA GLN A 55 14.72 -5.83 -5.80
C GLN A 55 13.38 -5.08 -5.88
N TYR A 56 13.34 -3.85 -5.38
CA TYR A 56 12.08 -3.11 -5.22
C TYR A 56 11.94 -1.88 -6.12
N ASP A 57 12.97 -1.47 -6.86
CA ASP A 57 12.92 -0.25 -7.67
C ASP A 57 11.93 -0.34 -8.84
N GLY A 58 11.02 0.65 -8.87
CA GLY A 58 9.86 0.71 -9.75
C GLY A 58 8.77 -0.31 -9.43
N CYS A 59 8.89 -1.10 -8.36
CA CYS A 59 7.89 -2.10 -8.01
C CYS A 59 6.58 -1.46 -7.56
N THR A 60 5.45 -2.03 -7.98
CA THR A 60 4.12 -1.63 -7.50
C THR A 60 3.44 -2.74 -6.70
N HIS A 61 3.70 -4.00 -7.05
CA HIS A 61 3.10 -5.17 -6.43
C HIS A 61 4.21 -6.16 -6.06
N VAL A 62 4.44 -6.35 -4.76
CA VAL A 62 5.40 -7.33 -4.25
C VAL A 62 4.66 -8.66 -4.07
N MET A 63 4.96 -9.61 -4.95
CA MET A 63 4.46 -10.99 -4.88
C MET A 63 5.37 -11.80 -3.95
N GLY A 64 5.23 -11.56 -2.66
CA GLY A 64 6.06 -12.11 -1.60
C GLY A 64 6.13 -11.14 -0.43
N ASN A 65 7.29 -11.10 0.23
CA ASN A 65 7.50 -10.29 1.42
C ASN A 65 8.25 -9.00 1.06
N LEU A 66 7.89 -7.90 1.71
CA LEU A 66 8.66 -6.67 1.69
C LEU A 66 9.49 -6.59 2.97
N VAL A 67 10.80 -6.79 2.85
CA VAL A 67 11.71 -6.81 4.00
C VAL A 67 12.74 -5.69 3.86
N ILE A 68 12.71 -4.74 4.78
CA ILE A 68 13.65 -3.62 4.88
C ILE A 68 14.42 -3.82 6.17
N ALA A 69 15.62 -4.38 6.04
CA ALA A 69 16.42 -4.74 7.20
C ALA A 69 17.91 -4.57 6.98
N ASP A 70 18.67 -4.52 8.07
CA ASP A 70 20.14 -4.44 8.10
C ASP A 70 20.71 -3.24 7.31
N LEU A 71 20.01 -2.11 7.37
CA LEU A 71 20.57 -0.82 6.99
C LEU A 71 21.38 -0.25 8.16
N SER A 72 22.49 -0.92 8.46
CA SER A 72 23.23 -0.82 9.73
C SER A 72 24.46 0.11 9.68
N SER A 73 24.87 0.60 8.51
CA SER A 73 26.03 1.50 8.39
C SER A 73 25.61 2.97 8.46
N TYR A 74 26.23 3.73 9.38
CA TYR A 74 26.06 5.18 9.47
C TYR A 74 26.79 5.95 8.36
N ASP A 75 27.78 5.32 7.71
CA ASP A 75 28.58 5.94 6.64
C ASP A 75 27.85 5.97 5.28
N ILE A 76 26.69 5.30 5.19
CA ILE A 76 25.90 5.22 3.97
C ILE A 76 24.63 6.04 4.14
N GLU A 77 24.37 6.92 3.18
CA GLU A 77 23.09 7.58 3.04
C GLU A 77 22.13 6.67 2.24
N TYR A 78 21.18 6.06 2.95
CA TYR A 78 20.21 5.16 2.34
C TYR A 78 19.01 5.93 1.78
N ASP A 79 18.99 6.14 0.46
CA ASP A 79 17.81 6.66 -0.24
C ASP A 79 16.76 5.55 -0.42
N LEU A 80 15.68 5.59 0.34
CA LEU A 80 14.55 4.66 0.24
C LEU A 80 13.39 5.16 -0.63
N SER A 81 13.59 6.21 -1.44
CA SER A 81 12.52 6.79 -2.29
C SER A 81 11.93 5.81 -3.30
N PHE A 82 12.69 4.79 -3.72
CA PHE A 82 12.25 3.73 -4.62
C PHE A 82 11.06 2.91 -4.06
N LEU A 83 10.86 2.91 -2.73
CA LEU A 83 9.74 2.22 -2.09
C LEU A 83 8.40 2.93 -2.31
N ARG A 84 8.40 4.20 -2.70
CA ARG A 84 7.17 5.02 -2.82
C ARG A 84 6.19 4.47 -3.84
N SER A 85 6.65 3.70 -4.83
CA SER A 85 5.80 3.13 -5.88
C SER A 85 5.04 1.88 -5.42
N ILE A 86 5.44 1.24 -4.32
CA ILE A 86 4.81 0.01 -3.83
C ILE A 86 3.40 0.34 -3.33
N ARG A 87 2.42 -0.41 -3.83
CA ARG A 87 1.00 -0.31 -3.49
C ARG A 87 0.47 -1.57 -2.81
N TYR A 88 1.07 -2.71 -3.08
CA TYR A 88 0.56 -4.00 -2.66
C TYR A 88 1.68 -4.96 -2.25
N VAL A 89 1.47 -5.71 -1.16
CA VAL A 89 2.35 -6.79 -0.70
C VAL A 89 1.51 -8.02 -0.39
N SER A 90 1.78 -9.15 -1.06
CA SER A 90 1.00 -10.39 -0.84
C SER A 90 1.41 -11.19 0.40
N GLY A 91 2.63 -11.00 0.91
CA GLY A 91 3.11 -11.60 2.14
C GLY A 91 3.02 -10.65 3.33
N HIS A 92 4.08 -10.61 4.13
CA HIS A 92 4.27 -9.67 5.23
C HIS A 92 5.18 -8.50 4.84
N VAL A 93 5.14 -7.45 5.65
CA VAL A 93 6.08 -6.33 5.65
C VAL A 93 6.88 -6.36 6.95
N ALA A 94 8.21 -6.37 6.85
CA ALA A 94 9.09 -6.31 8.02
C ALA A 94 10.10 -5.17 7.87
N ILE A 95 10.11 -4.26 8.82
CA ILE A 95 11.04 -3.13 8.92
C ILE A 95 11.80 -3.30 10.23
N TYR A 96 13.01 -3.84 10.18
CA TYR A 96 13.76 -4.14 11.40
C TYR A 96 15.27 -4.10 11.27
N ALA A 97 15.96 -3.91 12.39
CA ALA A 97 17.42 -3.85 12.45
C ALA A 97 18.01 -2.75 11.54
N ASN A 98 17.38 -1.58 11.48
CA ASN A 98 17.84 -0.46 10.68
C ASN A 98 18.30 0.71 11.56
N VAL A 99 19.54 1.17 11.38
CA VAL A 99 20.07 2.32 12.13
C VAL A 99 19.94 3.64 11.35
N ASN A 100 19.77 3.57 10.03
CA ASN A 100 19.58 4.68 9.09
C ASN A 100 18.78 4.14 7.89
N PRO A 101 17.87 4.87 7.19
CA PRO A 101 17.56 6.31 7.20
C PRO A 101 16.63 6.78 8.32
N ALA A 102 16.34 8.07 8.45
CA ALA A 102 15.35 8.55 9.42
C ALA A 102 13.88 8.26 9.02
N VAL A 103 13.61 7.96 7.75
CA VAL A 103 12.24 7.83 7.21
C VAL A 103 12.14 6.67 6.23
N VAL A 104 11.11 5.82 6.39
CA VAL A 104 10.74 4.78 5.42
C VAL A 104 9.48 5.21 4.65
N PRO A 105 9.58 5.56 3.34
CA PRO A 105 8.50 6.22 2.61
C PRO A 105 7.62 5.25 1.80
N LEU A 106 6.78 4.45 2.47
CA LEU A 106 5.78 3.57 1.84
C LEU A 106 4.49 4.32 1.46
N THR A 107 4.65 5.48 0.82
CA THR A 107 3.59 6.51 0.73
C THR A 107 2.38 6.13 -0.14
N ARG A 108 2.50 5.08 -0.96
CA ARG A 108 1.42 4.56 -1.81
C ARG A 108 0.99 3.16 -1.41
N LEU A 109 1.55 2.57 -0.36
CA LEU A 109 1.18 1.24 0.10
C LEU A 109 -0.29 1.27 0.55
N GLU A 110 -1.11 0.41 -0.05
CA GLU A 110 -2.56 0.34 0.16
C GLU A 110 -2.94 -0.94 0.90
N VAL A 111 -2.28 -2.06 0.61
CA VAL A 111 -2.63 -3.38 1.16
C VAL A 111 -1.42 -4.23 1.52
N ILE A 112 -1.51 -4.92 2.66
CA ILE A 112 -0.64 -6.03 3.06
C ILE A 112 -1.54 -7.25 3.30
N ARG A 113 -1.35 -8.34 2.56
CA ARG A 113 -2.27 -9.49 2.66
C ARG A 113 -2.01 -10.41 3.83
N GLY A 114 -0.76 -10.67 4.16
CA GLY A 114 -0.42 -11.69 5.17
C GLY A 114 -0.60 -13.13 4.70
N ASN A 115 -0.42 -13.44 3.39
CA ASN A 115 -0.39 -14.84 2.93
C ASN A 115 0.82 -15.62 3.51
N THR A 116 1.79 -14.88 4.06
CA THR A 116 2.92 -15.36 4.82
C THR A 116 3.07 -14.47 6.05
N SER A 117 3.56 -15.03 7.15
CA SER A 117 3.91 -14.29 8.35
C SER A 117 5.42 -14.17 8.51
N PHE A 118 5.85 -13.06 9.12
CA PHE A 118 7.20 -12.91 9.64
C PHE A 118 7.37 -13.84 10.83
N ARG A 119 8.48 -14.59 10.82
CA ARG A 119 8.84 -15.49 11.93
C ARG A 119 9.72 -14.72 12.90
N ASP A 120 9.09 -14.22 13.94
CA ASP A 120 9.78 -13.74 15.12
C ASP A 120 9.95 -14.88 16.14
N ASP A 121 10.94 -14.77 17.04
CA ASP A 121 11.05 -15.69 18.17
C ASP A 121 9.95 -15.36 19.19
N PRO A 122 8.97 -16.26 19.44
CA PRO A 122 7.89 -15.99 20.39
C PRO A 122 8.39 -15.71 21.81
N ALA A 123 9.62 -16.11 22.16
CA ALA A 123 10.21 -15.77 23.45
C ALA A 123 10.55 -14.28 23.59
N VAL A 124 10.69 -13.54 22.48
CA VAL A 124 11.04 -12.12 22.48
C VAL A 124 9.80 -11.25 22.68
N HIS A 125 8.79 -11.42 21.81
CA HIS A 125 7.60 -10.56 21.84
C HIS A 125 6.30 -11.27 22.21
N GLY A 126 6.27 -12.61 22.25
CA GLY A 126 5.05 -13.38 22.55
C GLY A 126 3.97 -13.30 21.47
N VAL A 127 4.30 -12.85 20.26
CA VAL A 127 3.37 -12.67 19.14
C VAL A 127 3.74 -13.64 18.01
N SER A 128 2.77 -14.39 17.50
CA SER A 128 2.90 -15.21 16.30
C SER A 128 2.22 -14.54 15.11
N ASP A 129 2.43 -15.09 13.91
CA ASP A 129 1.68 -14.72 12.70
C ASP A 129 1.72 -13.23 12.35
N ILE A 130 2.92 -12.63 12.47
CA ILE A 130 3.12 -11.19 12.27
C ILE A 130 3.11 -10.85 10.78
N THR A 131 2.18 -10.01 10.35
CA THR A 131 2.07 -9.53 8.97
C THR A 131 2.71 -8.16 8.77
N LEU A 132 2.77 -7.33 9.81
CA LEU A 132 3.51 -6.07 9.80
C LEU A 132 4.39 -6.00 11.05
N LEU A 133 5.70 -5.99 10.85
CA LEU A 133 6.70 -5.81 11.91
C LEU A 133 7.42 -4.47 11.76
N ILE A 134 7.48 -3.69 12.84
CA ILE A 134 8.33 -2.52 12.96
C ILE A 134 9.02 -2.58 14.34
N ALA A 135 10.28 -3.01 14.37
CA ALA A 135 11.04 -3.20 15.61
C ALA A 135 12.55 -3.02 15.36
N VAL A 136 13.33 -2.68 16.39
CA VAL A 136 14.80 -2.54 16.29
C VAL A 136 15.20 -1.51 15.22
N ASN A 137 14.66 -0.29 15.30
CA ASN A 137 14.95 0.77 14.32
C ASN A 137 15.29 2.12 14.97
N ASN A 138 16.22 2.85 14.36
CA ASN A 138 16.45 4.27 14.65
C ASN A 138 15.65 5.21 13.71
N HIS A 139 14.67 4.65 12.99
CA HIS A 139 13.79 5.42 12.13
C HIS A 139 12.88 6.33 12.97
N ARG A 140 12.70 7.57 12.51
CA ARG A 140 11.76 8.51 13.12
C ARG A 140 10.34 8.31 12.61
N GLN A 141 10.17 7.89 11.36
CA GLN A 141 8.85 7.78 10.73
C GLN A 141 8.77 6.64 9.72
N VAL A 142 7.67 5.89 9.76
CA VAL A 142 7.26 4.99 8.69
C VAL A 142 5.97 5.54 8.10
N LEU A 143 5.99 5.84 6.80
CA LEU A 143 4.93 6.62 6.16
C LEU A 143 4.03 5.74 5.31
N MET A 144 2.82 5.46 5.81
CA MET A 144 1.83 4.65 5.10
C MET A 144 0.44 5.34 5.01
N PRO A 145 0.36 6.61 4.57
CA PRO A 145 -0.90 7.38 4.53
C PRO A 145 -1.99 6.83 3.61
N LYS A 146 -1.69 5.83 2.80
CA LYS A 146 -2.64 5.16 1.90
C LYS A 146 -2.96 3.74 2.33
N LEU A 147 -2.40 3.24 3.44
CA LEU A 147 -2.66 1.89 3.91
C LEU A 147 -4.10 1.82 4.40
N LYS A 148 -4.87 0.95 3.74
CA LYS A 148 -6.29 0.74 4.04
C LYS A 148 -6.57 -0.64 4.59
N GLU A 149 -5.72 -1.63 4.30
CA GLU A 149 -5.99 -3.00 4.71
C GLU A 149 -4.71 -3.79 5.04
N VAL A 150 -4.71 -4.38 6.23
CA VAL A 150 -3.91 -5.55 6.59
C VAL A 150 -4.89 -6.71 6.65
N SER A 151 -4.89 -7.57 5.63
CA SER A 151 -5.99 -8.52 5.41
C SER A 151 -5.99 -9.65 6.42
N SER A 152 -4.83 -10.13 6.88
CA SER A 152 -4.71 -11.22 7.84
C SER A 152 -3.40 -11.14 8.62
N GLY A 153 -3.40 -11.58 9.87
CA GLY A 153 -2.23 -11.66 10.77
C GLY A 153 -2.06 -10.44 11.67
N ASN A 154 -1.11 -10.54 12.59
CA ASN A 154 -0.88 -9.57 13.65
C ASN A 154 0.02 -8.41 13.20
N VAL A 155 -0.19 -7.23 13.78
CA VAL A 155 0.71 -6.08 13.64
C VAL A 155 1.53 -5.97 14.92
N LEU A 156 2.85 -5.92 14.80
CA LEU A 156 3.77 -5.71 15.92
C LEU A 156 4.59 -4.44 15.68
N ILE A 157 4.43 -3.46 16.54
CA ILE A 157 5.24 -2.23 16.56
C ILE A 157 5.88 -2.13 17.93
N ASP A 158 7.20 -2.34 17.98
CA ASP A 158 7.94 -2.26 19.22
C ASP A 158 8.70 -0.93 19.34
N PHE A 159 8.08 0.01 20.06
CA PHE A 159 8.65 1.29 20.46
C PHE A 159 9.80 1.17 21.46
N ASN A 160 9.90 0.08 22.23
CA ASN A 160 11.03 -0.12 23.16
C ASN A 160 12.35 -0.28 22.39
N THR A 161 12.31 -0.98 21.26
CA THR A 161 13.45 -1.15 20.35
C THR A 161 13.43 -0.13 19.19
N SER A 162 12.47 0.79 19.16
CA SER A 162 12.37 1.89 18.20
C SER A 162 12.04 3.23 18.87
N PRO A 163 12.91 3.73 19.77
CA PRO A 163 12.57 4.82 20.70
C PRO A 163 12.37 6.20 20.05
N ASP A 164 12.82 6.37 18.81
CA ASP A 164 12.67 7.62 18.04
C ASP A 164 11.43 7.61 17.12
N LEU A 165 10.70 6.49 17.06
CA LEU A 165 9.59 6.30 16.13
C LEU A 165 8.36 7.10 16.55
N CYS A 166 7.84 7.90 15.64
CA CYS A 166 6.70 8.76 15.88
C CYS A 166 5.43 8.32 15.14
N TYR A 167 4.30 8.70 15.72
CA TYR A 167 2.95 8.75 15.12
C TYR A 167 2.22 7.43 14.91
N LEU A 168 2.89 6.27 14.86
CA LEU A 168 2.19 4.99 14.62
C LEU A 168 1.22 4.60 15.75
N ASP A 169 1.47 5.07 16.97
CA ASP A 169 0.58 4.97 18.13
C ASP A 169 -0.65 5.87 18.03
N THR A 170 -0.60 6.88 17.16
CA THR A 170 -1.74 7.75 16.86
C THR A 170 -2.65 7.17 15.79
N ILE A 171 -2.31 6.07 15.11
CA ILE A 171 -3.14 5.53 14.03
C ILE A 171 -4.30 4.71 14.62
N ASP A 172 -5.51 4.90 14.11
CA ASP A 172 -6.62 3.99 14.37
C ASP A 172 -6.47 2.73 13.49
N TRP A 173 -5.85 1.71 14.07
CA TRP A 173 -5.61 0.44 13.39
C TRP A 173 -6.86 -0.43 13.24
N SER A 174 -7.94 -0.16 13.97
CA SER A 174 -9.16 -0.98 13.89
C SER A 174 -9.84 -0.89 12.52
N HIS A 175 -9.57 0.18 11.77
CA HIS A 175 -10.04 0.38 10.40
C HIS A 175 -9.09 -0.16 9.33
N ILE A 176 -7.89 -0.61 9.72
CA ILE A 176 -6.87 -1.13 8.82
C ILE A 176 -6.74 -2.65 8.95
N VAL A 177 -6.70 -3.17 10.18
CA VAL A 177 -6.51 -4.60 10.44
C VAL A 177 -7.85 -5.32 10.35
N ARG A 178 -8.00 -6.21 9.38
CA ARG A 178 -9.25 -6.96 9.15
C ARG A 178 -9.35 -8.19 10.04
N GLU A 179 -8.32 -9.03 10.03
CA GLU A 179 -8.24 -10.27 10.80
C GLU A 179 -6.89 -10.35 11.51
N GLY A 180 -6.90 -10.09 12.82
CA GLY A 180 -5.68 -10.08 13.63
C GLY A 180 -5.76 -9.08 14.77
N THR A 181 -4.66 -8.91 15.47
CA THR A 181 -4.54 -7.97 16.58
C THR A 181 -3.30 -7.09 16.46
N VAL A 182 -3.34 -5.93 17.11
CA VAL A 182 -2.23 -4.97 17.11
C VAL A 182 -1.54 -5.00 18.46
N HIS A 183 -0.24 -5.24 18.44
CA HIS A 183 0.63 -5.27 19.59
C HIS A 183 1.58 -4.08 19.52
N MET A 184 1.45 -3.16 20.47
CA MET A 184 2.27 -1.95 20.57
C MET A 184 2.84 -1.85 21.98
N SER A 185 4.16 -1.68 22.09
CA SER A 185 4.75 -1.20 23.34
C SER A 185 4.48 0.28 23.53
N SER A 186 4.70 0.81 24.73
CA SER A 186 4.41 2.23 25.02
C SER A 186 5.35 3.14 24.25
N ASN A 187 4.79 4.06 23.47
CA ASN A 187 5.59 5.08 22.81
C ASN A 187 6.08 6.11 23.83
N SER A 188 7.39 6.22 23.99
CA SER A 188 8.05 7.21 24.86
C SER A 188 8.73 8.34 24.09
N ALA A 189 8.63 8.33 22.75
CA ALA A 189 9.23 9.32 21.89
C ALA A 189 8.59 10.70 22.09
N THR A 190 9.42 11.76 22.11
CA THR A 190 8.91 13.14 22.11
C THR A 190 8.69 13.59 20.67
N CYS A 191 7.47 13.40 20.18
CA CYS A 191 7.09 13.73 18.81
C CYS A 191 6.36 15.08 18.71
N PRO A 192 6.58 15.86 17.64
CA PRO A 192 5.70 16.97 17.31
C PRO A 192 4.25 16.47 17.18
N PRO A 193 3.23 17.29 17.52
CA PRO A 193 1.85 16.90 17.34
C PRO A 193 1.50 16.75 15.85
N CYS A 194 0.45 15.98 15.57
CA CYS A 194 -0.17 15.92 14.25
C CYS A 194 -0.62 17.33 13.79
N SER A 195 -0.77 17.50 12.47
CA SER A 195 -1.34 18.73 11.94
C SER A 195 -2.77 18.93 12.43
N ARG A 196 -3.16 20.18 12.68
CA ARG A 196 -4.55 20.57 12.96
C ARG A 196 -5.51 20.19 11.83
N ALA A 197 -5.00 19.98 10.61
CA ALA A 197 -5.79 19.47 9.50
C ALA A 197 -6.32 18.04 9.76
N CYS A 198 -5.72 17.29 10.68
CA CYS A 198 -6.17 15.96 11.07
C CYS A 198 -7.34 16.01 12.08
N ASP A 199 -7.65 17.19 12.63
CA ASP A 199 -8.73 17.36 13.62
C ASP A 199 -10.07 17.78 12.99
N LEU A 200 -10.09 17.94 11.66
CA LEU A 200 -11.22 18.50 10.92
C LEU A 200 -12.44 17.56 10.87
N ALA A 201 -12.24 16.24 10.93
CA ALA A 201 -13.33 15.27 11.03
C ALA A 201 -13.48 14.83 12.49
N ALA A 202 -14.67 15.01 13.08
CA ALA A 202 -14.91 14.73 14.49
C ALA A 202 -14.61 13.27 14.88
N SER A 203 -14.83 12.34 13.96
CA SER A 203 -14.61 10.91 14.15
C SER A 203 -13.15 10.45 14.07
N TRP A 204 -12.24 11.30 13.56
CA TRP A 204 -10.87 10.90 13.17
C TRP A 204 -9.77 11.85 13.68
N ARG A 205 -10.01 12.49 14.82
CA ARG A 205 -9.13 13.54 15.34
C ARG A 205 -7.79 12.99 15.78
N GLY A 206 -6.71 13.71 15.46
CA GLY A 206 -5.38 13.42 15.96
C GLY A 206 -4.67 12.21 15.36
N HIS A 207 -5.23 11.52 14.36
CA HIS A 207 -4.58 10.37 13.72
C HIS A 207 -3.72 10.79 12.53
N CYS A 208 -2.41 10.50 12.55
CA CYS A 208 -1.55 10.83 11.43
C CYS A 208 -0.36 9.88 11.25
N TRP A 209 0.12 9.76 10.02
CA TRP A 209 1.37 9.07 9.67
C TRP A 209 2.59 9.99 9.74
N GLY A 210 2.39 11.25 10.14
CA GLY A 210 3.40 12.27 10.23
C GLY A 210 2.82 13.68 10.27
N ARG A 211 3.68 14.66 10.49
CA ARG A 211 3.26 16.05 10.78
C ARG A 211 2.49 16.76 9.66
N ALA A 212 2.72 16.42 8.39
CA ALA A 212 2.15 17.18 7.27
C ALA A 212 0.66 16.87 7.06
N ASP A 213 -0.11 17.86 6.59
CA ASP A 213 -1.58 17.77 6.41
C ASP A 213 -2.04 16.60 5.53
N PHE A 214 -1.25 16.25 4.51
CA PHE A 214 -1.53 15.13 3.60
C PHE A 214 -1.18 13.77 4.21
N ARG A 215 -0.69 13.73 5.46
CA ARG A 215 -0.36 12.51 6.21
C ARG A 215 -1.37 12.18 7.30
N CYS A 216 -2.46 12.92 7.41
CA CYS A 216 -3.56 12.52 8.28
C CYS A 216 -4.11 11.16 7.85
N GLN A 217 -4.49 10.33 8.81
CA GLN A 217 -5.34 9.18 8.52
C GLN A 217 -6.74 9.73 8.21
N ARG A 218 -7.24 9.46 7.01
CA ARG A 218 -8.54 9.96 6.56
C ARG A 218 -9.40 8.80 6.06
N PRO A 219 -9.93 8.00 6.97
CA PRO A 219 -10.96 7.05 6.63
C PRO A 219 -12.26 7.82 6.34
N SER A 220 -12.85 7.54 5.20
CA SER A 220 -14.16 7.97 4.75
C SER A 220 -15.20 7.06 5.39
N GLU A 221 -16.05 7.63 6.24
CA GLU A 221 -17.24 6.93 6.76
C GLU A 221 -18.19 6.56 5.62
N GLU A 222 -18.24 7.39 4.57
CA GLU A 222 -18.99 7.09 3.36
C GLU A 222 -18.34 5.92 2.62
N CYS A 223 -19.15 4.89 2.34
CA CYS A 223 -18.75 3.66 1.66
C CYS A 223 -17.65 2.83 2.35
N ASN A 224 -17.44 3.00 3.66
CA ASN A 224 -16.40 2.28 4.43
C ASN A 224 -15.03 2.32 3.72
N ASP A 225 -14.62 3.52 3.31
CA ASP A 225 -13.38 3.83 2.59
C ASP A 225 -13.20 3.30 1.16
N ARG A 226 -14.22 2.67 0.62
CA ARG A 226 -14.15 1.99 -0.67
C ARG A 226 -15.12 2.65 -1.64
N CYS A 227 -14.65 3.75 -2.24
CA CYS A 227 -15.35 4.43 -3.32
C CYS A 227 -14.69 4.20 -4.68
N SER A 228 -15.45 4.43 -5.74
CA SER A 228 -14.91 4.44 -7.09
C SER A 228 -13.92 5.59 -7.26
N TYR A 229 -12.77 5.32 -7.87
CA TYR A 229 -11.81 6.38 -8.17
C TYR A 229 -12.31 7.33 -9.29
N LYS A 230 -13.31 6.90 -10.07
CA LYS A 230 -13.95 7.73 -11.11
C LYS A 230 -14.99 8.68 -10.52
N ASP A 231 -15.68 8.24 -9.48
CA ASP A 231 -16.74 8.99 -8.82
C ASP A 231 -16.78 8.59 -7.32
N PRO A 232 -16.27 9.45 -6.41
CA PRO A 232 -16.26 9.18 -4.98
C PRO A 232 -17.64 8.96 -4.35
N SER A 233 -18.74 9.37 -5.01
CA SER A 233 -20.11 9.12 -4.54
C SER A 233 -20.59 7.68 -4.76
N VAL A 234 -19.88 6.92 -5.62
CA VAL A 234 -20.22 5.54 -5.93
C VAL A 234 -19.46 4.61 -5.00
N CYS A 235 -20.18 3.98 -4.07
CA CYS A 235 -19.63 2.93 -3.22
C CYS A 235 -19.24 1.71 -4.04
N CYS A 236 -18.13 1.11 -3.68
CA CYS A 236 -17.69 -0.16 -4.23
C CYS A 236 -18.50 -1.32 -3.66
N HIS A 237 -18.41 -2.46 -4.33
CA HIS A 237 -18.92 -3.71 -3.78
C HIS A 237 -18.19 -4.05 -2.47
N ASP A 238 -18.91 -4.66 -1.51
CA ASP A 238 -18.35 -5.04 -0.19
C ASP A 238 -17.19 -6.03 -0.26
N GLN A 239 -17.04 -6.70 -1.41
CA GLN A 239 -15.94 -7.62 -1.71
C GLN A 239 -14.73 -6.93 -2.37
N CYS A 240 -14.71 -5.61 -2.47
CA CYS A 240 -13.52 -4.87 -2.88
C CYS A 240 -12.64 -4.58 -1.65
N ALA A 241 -11.32 -4.72 -1.75
CA ALA A 241 -10.40 -4.44 -0.64
C ALA A 241 -10.10 -2.93 -0.51
N VAL A 242 -9.83 -2.24 -1.64
CA VAL A 242 -9.24 -0.88 -1.62
C VAL A 242 -10.15 0.16 -2.28
N GLY A 243 -10.78 -0.23 -3.39
CA GLY A 243 -11.60 0.62 -4.24
C GLY A 243 -11.94 -0.08 -5.55
N CYS A 244 -12.60 0.64 -6.46
CA CYS A 244 -13.22 0.06 -7.64
C CYS A 244 -13.30 1.06 -8.81
N THR A 245 -13.65 0.55 -9.99
CA THR A 245 -14.05 1.36 -11.15
C THR A 245 -15.56 1.65 -11.17
N GLY A 246 -16.33 0.96 -10.32
CA GLY A 246 -17.79 1.00 -10.21
C GLY A 246 -18.30 -0.01 -9.16
N PRO A 247 -19.62 -0.06 -8.91
CA PRO A 247 -20.21 -0.75 -7.75
C PRO A 247 -20.28 -2.28 -7.91
N SER A 248 -19.96 -2.83 -9.09
CA SER A 248 -20.04 -4.27 -9.34
C SER A 248 -18.89 -5.05 -8.67
N PRO A 249 -19.12 -6.31 -8.23
CA PRO A 249 -18.03 -7.17 -7.74
C PRO A 249 -16.94 -7.45 -8.79
N ARG A 250 -17.21 -7.29 -10.09
CA ARG A 250 -16.20 -7.40 -11.17
C ARG A 250 -15.38 -6.13 -11.37
N GLN A 251 -15.79 -5.04 -10.75
CA GLN A 251 -15.19 -3.72 -10.92
C GLN A 251 -14.26 -3.36 -9.77
N CYS A 252 -14.05 -4.26 -8.80
CA CYS A 252 -13.04 -4.10 -7.78
C CYS A 252 -11.65 -4.02 -8.40
N MET A 253 -10.83 -3.10 -7.91
CA MET A 253 -9.40 -3.07 -8.26
C MET A 253 -8.66 -4.27 -7.66
N LEU A 254 -9.15 -4.76 -6.52
CA LEU A 254 -8.58 -5.86 -5.76
C LEU A 254 -9.69 -6.51 -4.93
N CYS A 255 -9.82 -7.84 -4.99
CA CYS A 255 -10.82 -8.58 -4.22
C CYS A 255 -10.43 -8.67 -2.75
N LYS A 256 -11.40 -8.56 -1.85
CA LYS A 256 -11.19 -8.73 -0.41
C LYS A 256 -10.69 -10.15 -0.10
N ASP A 257 -11.47 -11.15 -0.52
CA ASP A 257 -11.20 -12.56 -0.24
C ASP A 257 -10.76 -13.32 -1.52
N TYR A 258 -11.69 -13.66 -2.43
CA TYR A 258 -11.40 -14.43 -3.65
C TYR A 258 -11.92 -13.77 -4.93
N GLN A 259 -11.29 -14.10 -6.06
CA GLN A 259 -11.66 -13.72 -7.41
C GLN A 259 -12.06 -14.97 -8.20
N LEU A 260 -13.24 -14.93 -8.82
CA LEU A 260 -13.68 -15.94 -9.79
C LEU A 260 -12.96 -15.76 -11.13
N GLN A 261 -12.99 -16.81 -11.96
CA GLN A 261 -12.41 -16.76 -13.32
C GLN A 261 -13.01 -15.67 -14.21
N ASP A 262 -14.26 -15.27 -13.96
CA ASP A 262 -14.94 -14.18 -14.66
C ASP A 262 -14.58 -12.78 -14.13
N GLY A 263 -13.65 -12.70 -13.18
CA GLY A 263 -13.16 -11.49 -12.55
C GLY A 263 -13.98 -11.01 -11.34
N SER A 264 -15.09 -11.68 -10.97
CA SER A 264 -15.95 -11.25 -9.86
C SER A 264 -15.30 -11.55 -8.51
N CYS A 265 -15.33 -10.57 -7.60
CA CYS A 265 -14.92 -10.78 -6.22
C CYS A 265 -16.03 -11.40 -5.38
N VAL A 266 -15.70 -12.48 -4.66
CA VAL A 266 -16.61 -13.25 -3.81
C VAL A 266 -15.97 -13.55 -2.46
N SER A 267 -16.80 -13.73 -1.43
CA SER A 267 -16.34 -14.06 -0.08
C SER A 267 -15.89 -15.52 0.05
N HIS A 268 -16.45 -16.41 -0.76
CA HIS A 268 -16.14 -17.84 -0.78
C HIS A 268 -16.24 -18.37 -2.22
N CYS A 269 -15.41 -19.36 -2.55
CA CYS A 269 -15.51 -20.03 -3.84
C CYS A 269 -16.77 -20.94 -3.89
N PRO A 270 -17.51 -20.96 -5.02
CA PRO A 270 -18.84 -21.58 -5.11
C PRO A 270 -18.86 -23.11 -5.05
N TYR A 271 -17.73 -23.77 -5.24
CA TYR A 271 -17.63 -25.24 -5.23
C TYR A 271 -16.41 -25.67 -4.42
N GLU A 272 -16.53 -26.74 -3.65
CA GLU A 272 -15.39 -27.41 -3.03
C GLU A 272 -14.91 -28.56 -3.92
N PRO A 273 -13.59 -28.82 -4.01
CA PRO A 273 -12.49 -28.05 -3.41
C PRO A 273 -11.93 -27.06 -4.45
N TRP A 274 -12.09 -25.75 -4.24
CA TRP A 274 -11.49 -24.69 -5.06
C TRP A 274 -10.66 -23.79 -4.14
N THR A 275 -9.50 -24.26 -3.71
CA THR A 275 -8.62 -23.40 -2.89
C THR A 275 -7.18 -23.51 -3.37
N ASN A 276 -6.64 -22.40 -3.87
CA ASN A 276 -5.27 -22.06 -3.54
C ASN A 276 -5.32 -21.19 -2.28
N PRO A 277 -5.07 -21.72 -1.07
CA PRO A 277 -5.08 -20.90 0.16
C PRO A 277 -4.02 -19.78 0.16
N ARG A 278 -3.18 -19.67 -0.88
CA ARG A 278 -2.21 -18.57 -1.07
C ARG A 278 -2.47 -17.72 -2.32
N GLY A 279 -3.43 -18.10 -3.15
CA GLY A 279 -3.82 -17.39 -4.36
C GLY A 279 -5.25 -16.94 -4.22
N GLN A 280 -5.51 -15.65 -4.29
CA GLN A 280 -6.86 -15.07 -4.15
C GLN A 280 -7.77 -15.39 -5.34
N ASN A 281 -7.55 -16.50 -6.03
CA ASN A 281 -8.29 -16.93 -7.19
C ASN A 281 -8.98 -18.25 -6.86
N CYS A 282 -10.26 -18.34 -7.18
CA CYS A 282 -10.97 -19.61 -7.19
C CYS A 282 -10.49 -20.43 -8.38
N ILE A 283 -9.69 -21.46 -8.12
CA ILE A 283 -9.17 -22.39 -9.13
C ILE A 283 -9.94 -23.71 -9.00
N PRO A 284 -10.59 -24.20 -10.07
CA PRO A 284 -11.17 -25.54 -10.07
C PRO A 284 -10.08 -26.58 -9.86
N LEU A 285 -10.33 -27.57 -9.01
CA LEU A 285 -9.56 -28.81 -9.08
C LEU A 285 -10.00 -29.57 -10.33
N GLU A 286 -9.06 -29.75 -11.26
CA GLU A 286 -9.18 -30.70 -12.37
C GLU A 286 -9.03 -32.16 -11.88
#